data_AF-A0A259MG45-F1
#
_entry.id   AF-A0A259MG45-F1
#
_cell.length_a   1.000
_cell.length_b   1.000
_cell.length_c   1.000
_cell.angle_alpha   90.00
_cell.angle_beta   90.00
_cell.angle_gamma   90.00
#
_symmetry.space_group_name_H-M   'P 1'
#
loop_
_entity.id
_entity.type
_entity.pdbx_description
1 polymer ?
#
loop_
_entity_poly.entity_id
_entity_poly.type
_entity_poly.pdbx_seq_one_letter_code
_entity_poly.pdbx_strand_id
1 'polypeptide(L)' 'MTVTIWHNPRCSKSRQTLELLKSSGVEPAVREYLKAPPSKAEVEKLVAMVVTCPWVFEPRIT' A
#
# COMPACT_ATOMS: atom_id res chain seq x y z
N MET A 1 -1.46 0.79 18.00
CA MET A 1 -0.80 0.58 16.69
C MET A 1 -1.57 1.37 15.65
N THR A 2 -0.90 2.20 14.86
CA THR A 2 -1.54 3.02 13.82
C THR A 2 -1.46 2.31 12.47
N VAL A 3 -2.61 1.91 11.92
CA VAL A 3 -2.72 1.31 10.58
C VAL A 3 -2.79 2.42 9.54
N THR A 4 -2.04 2.32 8.44
CA THR A 4 -2.14 3.27 7.32
C THR A 4 -2.64 2.55 6.08
N ILE A 5 -3.70 3.07 5.46
CA ILE A 5 -4.24 2.56 4.20
C ILE A 5 -3.87 3.50 3.05
N TRP A 6 -3.28 2.92 2.00
CA TRP A 6 -2.95 3.61 0.76
C TRP A 6 -4.18 3.53 -0.14
N HIS A 7 -4.97 4.61 -0.12
CA HIS A 7 -6.31 4.59 -0.65
C HIS A 7 -6.42 5.29 -2.00
N ASN A 8 -7.17 4.68 -2.91
CA ASN A 8 -7.65 5.34 -4.13
C ASN A 8 -9.18 5.36 -4.11
N PRO A 9 -9.81 6.56 -3.99
CA PRO A 9 -11.27 6.68 -3.94
C PRO A 9 -12.00 6.07 -5.14
N ARG A 10 -11.33 5.96 -6.30
CA ARG A 10 -11.91 5.37 -7.52
C ARG A 10 -11.86 3.84 -7.55
N CYS A 11 -11.07 3.19 -6.67
CA CYS A 11 -10.91 1.75 -6.65
C CYS A 11 -11.92 1.07 -5.70
N SER A 12 -12.82 0.24 -6.25
CA SER A 12 -13.85 -0.45 -5.47
C SER A 12 -13.29 -1.32 -4.33
N LYS A 13 -12.20 -2.05 -4.59
CA LYS A 13 -11.54 -2.88 -3.56
C LYS A 13 -10.96 -2.02 -2.43
N SER A 14 -10.37 -0.88 -2.78
CA SER A 14 -9.79 0.04 -1.78
C SER A 14 -10.86 0.64 -0.85
N ARG A 15 -12.05 0.94 -1.38
CA ARG A 15 -13.20 1.40 -0.57
C ARG A 15 -13.71 0.31 0.37
N GLN A 16 -13.87 -0.92 -0.15
CA GLN A 16 -14.29 -2.07 0.66
C GLN A 16 -13.32 -2.35 1.82
N THR A 17 -11.99 -2.27 1.58
CA THR A 17 -11.00 -2.43 2.66
C THR A 17 -11.11 -1.32 3.71
N LEU A 18 -11.34 -0.08 3.30
CA LEU A 18 -11.52 1.04 4.24
C LEU A 18 -12.76 0.84 5.13
N GLU A 19 -13.87 0.39 4.53
CA GLU A 19 -15.10 0.05 5.27
C GLU A 19 -14.89 -1.11 6.24
N LEU A 20 -14.16 -2.15 5.82
CA LEU A 20 -13.85 -3.31 6.67
C LEU A 20 -12.97 -2.94 7.88
N LEU A 21 -11.98 -2.07 7.68
CA LEU A 21 -11.15 -1.58 8.77
C LEU A 21 -11.99 -0.79 9.78
N LYS A 22 -12.85 0.11 9.30
CA LYS A 22 -13.76 0.89 10.15
C LYS A 22 -14.77 0.03 10.89
N SER A 23 -15.36 -0.97 10.23
CA SER A 23 -16.30 -1.89 10.89
C SER A 23 -15.65 -2.78 11.94
N SER A 24 -14.33 -3.00 11.82
CA SER A 24 -13.51 -3.69 12.81
C SER A 24 -13.07 -2.78 13.98
N GLY A 25 -13.56 -1.53 14.03
CA GLY A 25 -13.19 -0.54 15.04
C GLY A 25 -11.78 0.03 14.88
N VAL A 26 -11.14 -0.18 13.73
CA VAL A 26 -9.82 0.38 13.41
C VAL A 26 -10.03 1.68 12.63
N GLU A 27 -9.46 2.77 13.13
CA GLU A 27 -9.40 4.06 12.41
C GLU A 27 -8.04 4.20 11.72
N PRO A 28 -7.92 3.83 10.42
CA PRO A 28 -6.64 3.92 9.72
C PRO A 28 -6.34 5.35 9.28
N ALA A 29 -5.05 5.70 9.27
CA ALA A 29 -4.57 6.87 8.56
C ALA A 29 -4.72 6.64 7.04
N VAL A 30 -5.42 7.55 6.36
CA VAL A 30 -5.67 7.44 4.92
C VAL A 30 -4.64 8.24 4.14
N ARG A 31 -3.83 7.57 3.32
CA ARG A 31 -2.90 8.23 2.38
C ARG A 31 -3.41 8.07 0.94
N GLU A 32 -3.80 9.17 0.31
CA GLU A 32 -4.15 9.19 -1.11
C GLU A 32 -2.90 9.26 -1.99
N TYR A 33 -2.37 8.09 -2.37
CA TYR A 33 -1.10 7.99 -3.09
C TYR A 33 -1.10 8.65 -4.47
N LEU A 34 -2.27 8.88 -5.08
CA LEU A 34 -2.37 9.63 -6.34
C LEU A 34 -2.22 11.14 -6.14
N LYS A 35 -2.57 11.68 -4.97
CA LYS A 35 -2.38 13.09 -4.63
C LYS A 35 -0.99 13.36 -4.07
N ALA A 36 -0.51 12.45 -3.22
CA ALA A 36 0.81 12.51 -2.60
C ALA A 36 1.61 11.25 -2.98
N PRO A 37 2.14 11.19 -4.21
CA PRO A 37 2.90 10.05 -4.69
C PRO A 37 4.10 9.77 -3.79
N PRO A 38 4.43 8.49 -3.56
CA PRO A 38 5.59 8.11 -2.78
C PRO A 38 6.88 8.44 -3.50
N SER A 39 7.92 8.69 -2.72
CA SER A 39 9.30 8.67 -3.22
C SER A 39 9.71 7.25 -3.62
N LYS A 40 10.72 7.16 -4.48
CA LYS A 40 11.35 5.87 -4.85
C LYS A 40 11.78 5.07 -3.61
N ALA A 41 12.40 5.74 -2.64
CA ALA A 41 12.86 5.12 -1.40
C ALA A 41 11.70 4.57 -0.54
N GLU A 42 10.54 5.24 -0.52
CA GLU A 42 9.34 4.70 0.16
C GLU A 42 8.81 3.45 -0.56
N VAL A 43 8.80 3.44 -1.89
CA VAL A 43 8.38 2.27 -2.68
C VAL A 43 9.31 1.08 -2.45
N GLU A 44 10.62 1.28 -2.46
CA GLU A 44 11.61 0.23 -2.19
C GLU A 44 11.40 -0.40 -0.81
N LYS A 45 11.12 0.42 0.21
CA LYS A 45 10.78 -0.06 1.55
C LYS A 45 9.49 -0.87 1.57
N LEU A 46 8.43 -0.40 0.92
CA LEU A 46 7.14 -1.12 0.85
C LEU A 46 7.29 -2.46 0.15
N VAL A 47 8.06 -2.52 -0.93
CA VAL A 47 8.35 -3.77 -1.66
C VAL A 47 9.09 -4.74 -0.74
N ALA A 48 10.09 -4.28 0.00
CA ALA A 48 10.80 -5.12 0.97
C ALA A 48 9.90 -5.68 2.09
N MET A 49 8.81 -4.97 2.44
CA MET A 49 7.87 -5.41 3.47
C MET A 49 6.82 -6.43 2.98
N VAL A 50 6.38 -6.31 1.71
CA VAL A 50 5.27 -7.10 1.16
C VAL A 50 5.75 -8.34 0.42
N VAL A 51 6.97 -8.32 -0.11
CA VAL A 51 7.47 -9.44 -0.92
C VAL A 51 7.98 -10.57 -0.02
N THR A 52 7.22 -11.66 0.02
CA THR A 52 7.70 -12.99 0.43
C THR A 52 7.98 -13.88 -0.80
N CYS A 53 8.29 -13.28 -1.96
CA CYS A 53 8.56 -14.02 -3.20
C CYS A 53 10.07 -14.06 -3.50
N PRO A 54 10.68 -15.24 -3.66
CA PRO A 54 12.13 -15.40 -3.86
C PRO A 54 12.63 -15.00 -5.26
N TRP A 55 11.79 -14.38 -6.11
CA TRP A 55 12.04 -14.22 -7.55
C TRP A 55 12.12 -12.77 -8.06
N VAL A 56 12.45 -11.78 -7.21
CA VAL A 56 12.62 -10.40 -7.69
C VAL A 56 13.97 -9.84 -7.28
N PHE A 57 15.01 -10.16 -8.05
CA PHE A 57 15.97 -9.21 -8.64
C PHE A 57 17.02 -9.98 -9.47
N GLU A 58 16.61 -10.62 -10.57
CA GLU A 58 17.58 -10.87 -11.65
C GLU A 58 17.55 -9.64 -12.57
N PRO A 59 18.64 -8.87 -12.68
CA PRO A 59 18.72 -7.82 -13.66
C PRO A 59 18.82 -8.51 -15.01
N ARG A 60 17.69 -8.69 -15.70
CA ARG A 60 17.73 -9.03 -17.12
C ARG A 60 18.08 -7.76 -17.91
N ILE A 61 19.33 -7.34 -17.76
CA ILE A 61 20.04 -6.56 -18.77
C ILE A 61 20.74 -7.60 -19.65
N THR A 62 20.04 -8.01 -20.70
CA THR A 62 20.59 -8.45 -21.99
C THR A 62 19.59 -8.05 -23.06
#